data_AF-A0A1Q6F2I9-F1
#
_entry.id   AF-A0A1Q6F2I9-F1
#
_cell.length_a   1.000
_cell.length_b   1.000
_cell.length_c   1.000
_cell.angle_alpha   90.00
_cell.angle_beta   90.00
_cell.angle_gamma   90.00
#
_symmetry.space_group_name_H-M   'P 1'
#
loop_
_entity.id
_entity.type
_entity.pdbx_description
1 polymer ?
#
loop_
_entity_poly.entity_id
_entity_poly.type
_entity_poly.pdbx_seq_one_letter_code
_entity_poly.pdbx_strand_id
1 'polypeptide(L)'
;MYETQERAKRITDIHVLWGQSTVIEELIQAGKINEEYLYLFNGDEVLEWWLVTPWLAERLKEQGEIIIEELGCRWYGVIQEICGED
;
A
#
# COMPACT_ATOMS: atom_id res chain seq x y z
N MET A 1 33.44 6.13 0.88
CA MET A 1 32.72 5.26 1.84
C MET A 1 31.36 5.86 2.24
N TYR A 2 31.29 7.15 2.61
CA TYR A 2 30.02 7.84 2.92
C TYR A 2 29.04 7.99 1.73
N GLU A 3 29.56 8.30 0.53
CA GLU A 3 28.75 8.50 -0.68
C GLU A 3 27.97 7.24 -1.13
N THR A 4 28.60 6.07 -1.00
CA THR A 4 27.99 4.79 -1.38
C THR A 4 26.86 4.41 -0.43
N GLN A 5 27.01 4.68 0.87
CA GLN A 5 25.98 4.41 1.87
C GLN A 5 24.80 5.38 1.74
N GLU A 6 25.04 6.66 1.46
CA GLU A 6 23.96 7.60 1.15
C GLU A 6 23.23 7.26 -0.15
N ARG A 7 23.95 6.78 -1.18
CA ARG A 7 23.33 6.34 -2.43
C ARG A 7 22.48 5.09 -2.22
N ALA A 8 22.98 4.11 -1.47
CA ALA A 8 22.22 2.92 -1.11
C ALA A 8 20.96 3.30 -0.33
N LYS A 9 21.09 4.17 0.68
CA LYS A 9 19.94 4.69 1.44
C LYS A 9 18.93 5.39 0.53
N ARG A 10 19.35 6.29 -0.36
CA ARG A 10 18.45 6.93 -1.34
C ARG A 10 17.74 5.92 -2.25
N ILE A 11 18.45 4.91 -2.73
CA ILE A 11 17.86 3.87 -3.59
C ILE A 11 16.85 3.05 -2.80
N THR A 12 17.15 2.67 -1.56
CA THR A 12 16.22 1.99 -0.66
C THR A 12 15.02 2.88 -0.34
N ASP A 13 15.21 4.15 -0.04
CA ASP A 13 14.13 5.10 0.22
C ASP A 13 13.22 5.25 -1.01
N ILE A 14 13.80 5.32 -2.22
CA ILE A 14 13.03 5.34 -3.48
C ILE A 14 12.28 4.03 -3.69
N HIS A 15 12.93 2.88 -3.51
CA HIS A 15 12.28 1.56 -3.70
C HIS A 15 11.21 1.29 -2.66
N VAL A 16 11.40 1.74 -1.42
CA VAL A 16 10.35 1.71 -0.41
C VAL A 16 9.23 2.61 -0.90
N LEU A 17 9.47 3.89 -1.17
CA LEU A 17 8.42 4.83 -1.58
C LEU A 17 7.65 4.43 -2.86
N TRP A 18 8.29 3.75 -3.81
CA TRP A 18 7.72 3.39 -5.13
C TRP A 18 7.36 1.92 -5.28
N GLY A 19 7.83 1.04 -4.38
CA GLY A 19 7.58 -0.39 -4.38
C GLY A 19 6.64 -0.82 -3.26
N GLN A 20 5.75 0.07 -2.83
CA GLN A 20 4.84 -0.20 -1.70
C GLN A 20 3.92 -1.39 -1.97
N SER A 21 3.46 -1.59 -3.20
CA SER A 21 2.71 -2.81 -3.55
C SER A 21 3.52 -4.08 -3.30
N THR A 22 4.77 -4.15 -3.74
CA THR A 22 5.67 -5.30 -3.47
C THR A 22 5.93 -5.47 -1.98
N VAL A 23 6.08 -4.38 -1.23
CA VAL A 23 6.24 -4.46 0.23
C VAL A 23 5.01 -5.09 0.87
N ILE A 24 3.81 -4.69 0.47
CA ILE A 24 2.56 -5.27 0.98
C ILE A 24 2.45 -6.75 0.62
N GLU A 25 2.73 -7.12 -0.63
CA GLU A 25 2.73 -8.52 -1.08
C GLU A 25 3.65 -9.40 -0.21
N GLU A 26 4.89 -8.97 0.01
CA GLU A 26 5.87 -9.68 0.84
C GLU A 26 5.44 -9.75 2.32
N LEU A 27 4.83 -8.67 2.85
CA LEU A 27 4.29 -8.66 4.21
C LEU A 27 3.11 -9.62 4.37
N ILE A 28 2.27 -9.77 3.35
CA ILE A 28 1.17 -10.74 3.34
C ILE A 28 1.72 -12.16 3.27
N GLN A 29 2.66 -12.43 2.35
CA GLN A 29 3.33 -13.74 2.26
C GLN A 29 4.04 -14.13 3.57
N ALA A 30 4.62 -13.16 4.27
CA ALA A 30 5.23 -13.35 5.58
C ALA A 30 4.22 -13.48 6.74
N GLY A 31 2.90 -13.39 6.47
CA GLY A 31 1.82 -13.45 7.45
C GLY A 31 1.82 -12.27 8.43
N LYS A 32 2.36 -11.12 8.02
CA LYS A 32 2.40 -9.88 8.80
C LYS A 32 1.19 -8.98 8.56
N ILE A 33 0.57 -9.12 7.39
CA ILE A 33 -0.68 -8.47 7.01
C ILE A 33 -1.63 -9.57 6.54
N ASN A 34 -2.93 -9.42 6.83
CA ASN A 34 -3.93 -10.40 6.42
C ASN A 34 -4.12 -10.38 4.89
N GLU A 35 -4.22 -11.55 4.25
CA GLU A 35 -4.47 -11.67 2.81
C GLU A 35 -5.86 -11.16 2.39
N GLU A 36 -6.80 -11.05 3.34
CA GLU A 36 -8.14 -10.47 3.12
C GLU A 36 -8.10 -9.04 2.56
N TYR A 37 -6.99 -8.32 2.69
CA TYR A 37 -6.83 -6.98 2.10
C TYR A 37 -6.53 -6.99 0.59
N LEU A 38 -6.14 -8.12 0.00
CA LEU A 38 -5.89 -8.22 -1.45
C LEU A 38 -7.19 -8.35 -2.26
N TYR A 39 -8.20 -8.97 -1.65
CA TYR A 39 -9.45 -9.29 -2.32
C TYR A 39 -10.60 -8.62 -1.58
N LEU A 40 -11.18 -7.58 -2.18
CA LEU A 40 -12.42 -7.03 -1.67
C LEU A 40 -13.53 -8.07 -1.76
N PHE A 41 -14.51 -7.97 -0.84
CA PHE A 41 -15.70 -8.84 -0.80
C PHE A 41 -16.50 -8.89 -2.12
N ASN A 42 -16.27 -7.95 -3.04
CA ASN A 42 -17.00 -7.82 -4.30
C ASN A 42 -16.23 -8.40 -5.51
N GLY A 43 -15.03 -8.94 -5.33
CA GLY A 43 -14.18 -9.42 -6.43
C GLY A 43 -13.31 -8.34 -7.08
N ASP A 44 -13.38 -7.10 -6.58
CA ASP A 44 -12.47 -6.02 -6.96
C ASP A 44 -11.08 -6.27 -6.37
N GLU A 45 -10.05 -6.10 -7.19
CA GLU A 45 -8.64 -6.26 -6.81
C GLU A 45 -8.00 -4.89 -6.52
N VAL A 46 -7.22 -4.82 -5.45
CA VAL A 46 -6.38 -3.64 -5.18
C VAL A 46 -5.16 -3.70 -6.10
N LEU A 47 -5.07 -2.74 -7.03
CA LEU A 47 -3.97 -2.69 -8.00
C LEU A 47 -2.68 -2.13 -7.40
N GLU A 48 -2.81 -1.09 -6.57
CA GLU A 48 -1.66 -0.39 -6.03
C GLU A 48 -1.85 0.00 -4.58
N TRP A 49 -0.75 -0.06 -3.81
CA TRP A 49 -0.70 0.38 -2.43
C TRP A 49 0.14 1.64 -2.31
N TRP A 50 -0.41 2.68 -1.67
CA TRP A 50 0.25 3.96 -1.50
C TRP A 50 0.40 4.31 -0.03
N LEU A 51 1.60 4.68 0.42
CA LEU A 51 1.78 5.23 1.77
C LEU A 51 1.09 6.59 1.86
N VAL A 52 0.25 6.75 2.88
CA VAL A 52 -0.50 7.98 3.12
C VAL A 52 -0.24 8.53 4.52
N THR A 53 -0.46 9.84 4.67
CA THR A 53 -0.37 10.50 5.98
C THR A 53 -1.56 10.10 6.87
N PRO A 54 -1.43 10.18 8.21
CA PRO A 54 -2.54 9.87 9.12
C PRO A 54 -3.82 10.66 8.81
N TRP A 55 -3.68 11.95 8.48
CA TRP A 55 -4.83 12.78 8.16
C TRP A 55 -5.56 12.31 6.90
N LEU A 56 -4.82 11.94 5.85
CA LEU A 56 -5.42 11.47 4.60
C LEU A 56 -6.08 10.10 4.77
N ALA A 57 -5.43 9.19 5.51
CA ALA A 57 -6.00 7.89 5.82
C ALA A 57 -7.37 7.98 6.48
N GLU A 58 -7.54 8.87 7.48
CA GLU A 58 -8.83 9.07 8.13
C GLU A 58 -9.89 9.62 7.16
N ARG A 59 -9.52 10.53 6.25
CA ARG A 59 -10.43 11.05 5.23
C ARG A 59 -10.87 9.97 4.23
N LEU A 60 -9.96 9.11 3.81
CA LEU A 60 -10.23 8.00 2.90
C LEU A 60 -11.11 6.93 3.57
N LYS A 61 -10.84 6.58 4.83
CA LYS A 61 -11.72 5.70 5.62
C LYS A 61 -13.15 6.24 5.71
N GLU A 62 -13.32 7.55 5.95
CA GLU A 62 -14.64 8.18 5.97
C GLU A 62 -15.40 8.04 4.64
N GLN A 63 -14.69 7.87 3.51
CA GLN A 63 -15.25 7.64 2.18
C GLN A 63 -15.50 6.16 1.85
N GLY A 64 -15.13 5.24 2.77
CA GLY A 64 -15.25 3.80 2.55
C GLY A 64 -14.08 3.18 1.79
N GLU A 65 -12.99 3.92 1.61
CA GLU A 65 -11.79 3.44 0.94
C GLU A 65 -10.99 2.44 1.80
N ILE A 66 -10.19 1.61 1.14
CA ILE A 66 -9.39 0.58 1.80
C ILE A 66 -8.13 1.20 2.38
N ILE A 67 -8.00 1.14 3.70
CA ILE A 67 -6.79 1.49 4.41
C ILE A 67 -6.28 0.30 5.23
N ILE A 68 -5.02 -0.08 5.01
CA ILE A 68 -4.27 -0.95 5.93
C ILE A 68 -3.53 -0.07 6.94
N GLU A 69 -3.73 -0.31 8.24
CA GLU A 69 -2.97 0.34 9.31
C GLU A 69 -2.18 -0.70 10.11
N GLU A 70 -0.98 -1.01 9.65
CA GLU A 70 -0.12 -2.03 10.27
C GLU A 70 1.31 -1.53 10.37
N LEU A 71 2.07 -2.07 11.32
CA LEU A 71 3.51 -1.79 11.51
C LEU A 71 3.84 -0.29 11.66
N GLY A 72 2.88 0.53 12.09
CA GLY A 72 3.03 2.00 12.21
C GLY A 72 2.89 2.77 10.89
N CYS A 73 2.56 2.09 9.80
CA CYS A 73 2.33 2.63 8.47
C CYS A 73 0.84 2.65 8.14
N ARG A 74 0.49 3.41 7.10
CA ARG A 74 -0.87 3.50 6.56
C ARG A 74 -0.81 3.41 5.05
N TRP A 75 -1.44 2.38 4.49
CA TRP A 75 -1.46 2.15 3.06
C TRP A 75 -2.87 2.29 2.53
N TYR A 76 -3.04 3.14 1.53
CA TYR A 76 -4.25 3.27 0.76
C TYR A 76 -4.21 2.30 -0.42
N GLY A 77 -5.24 1.46 -0.52
CA GLY A 77 -5.43 0.55 -1.64
C GLY A 77 -6.21 1.23 -2.75
N VAL A 78 -5.59 1.39 -3.91
CA VAL A 78 -6.23 1.90 -5.12
C VAL A 78 -6.88 0.74 -5.86
N ILE A 79 -8.19 0.79 -5.98
CA ILE A 79 -8.98 -0.14 -6.79
C ILE A 79 -9.22 0.46 -8.17
N GLN A 80 -9.29 -0.38 -9.19
CA GLN A 80 -9.85 0.03 -10.48
C GLN A 80 -11.33 -0.31 -10.46
N GLU A 81 -12.19 0.72 -10.46
CA GLU A 81 -13.57 0.51 -10.90
C GLU A 81 -13.51 -0.04 -12.32
N ILE A 82 -13.89 -1.32 -12.49
CA ILE A 82 -14.28 -1.80 -13.81
C ILE A 82 -15.57 -1.05 -14.08
N CYS A 83 -15.51 0.05 -14.85
CA CYS A 83 -16.69 0.75 -15.30
C CYS A 83 -17.67 -0.31 -15.81
N GLY A 84 -18.77 -0.51 -15.09
CA GLY A 84 -19.83 -1.39 -15.55
C GLY A 84 -20.22 -0.94 -16.94
N GLU A 85 -20.26 -1.89 -17.88
CA GLU A 85 -21.04 -1.71 -19.10
C GLU A 85 -22.49 -1.47 -18.66
N ASP A 86 -22.93 -0.21 -18.73
CA ASP A 86 -24.36 0.14 -18.75
C ASP A 86 -25.05 -0.44 -20.00
#